data_AF-A0A9D9YSL2-F1
#
_entry.id   AF-A0A9D9YSL2-F1
#
_cell.length_a   1.000
_cell.length_b   1.000
_cell.length_c   1.000
_cell.angle_alpha   90.00
_cell.angle_beta   90.00
_cell.angle_gamma   90.00
#
_symmetry.space_group_name_H-M   'P 1'
#
loop_
_entity.id
_entity.type
_entity.pdbx_description
1 polymer ?
#
loop_
_entity_poly.entity_id
_entity_poly.type
_entity_poly.pdbx_seq_one_letter_code
_entity_poly.pdbx_strand_id
1 'polypeptide(L)'
;MKKQNSFFWIALIMILMAALMRLWIYPANFSPVIAMALFGGAVFKDKKMAFLLPLLAMFISDAAMEYSGIATGFWGWGQVAGYCILGLITILAFSMKKINVKNVLLYAIGASLFFYMLSNATVWIFDSHQMYARNWQGFVNCMVAGIPFIKNTLMATLVFSGVLFGGYALLSSKFTSVQPV
;
A
#
# COMPACT_ATOMS: atom_id res chain seq x y z
N MET A 1 23.92 -2.34 -15.07
CA MET A 1 22.97 -1.37 -15.66
C MET A 1 21.62 -1.99 -16.06
N LYS A 2 21.53 -3.18 -16.68
CA LYS A 2 20.22 -3.80 -17.07
C LYS A 2 19.25 -4.10 -15.92
N LYS A 3 19.73 -4.52 -14.74
CA LYS A 3 18.89 -4.94 -13.58
C LYS A 3 18.09 -3.79 -12.94
N GLN A 4 18.64 -2.58 -12.94
CA GLN A 4 18.02 -1.39 -12.35
C GLN A 4 16.90 -0.84 -13.25
N ASN A 5 17.06 -0.97 -14.57
CA ASN A 5 16.07 -0.52 -15.56
C ASN A 5 14.79 -1.37 -15.52
N SER A 6 14.89 -2.71 -15.42
CA SER A 6 13.70 -3.57 -15.35
C SER A 6 12.86 -3.33 -14.09
N PHE A 7 13.53 -3.09 -12.96
CA PHE A 7 12.86 -2.81 -11.71
C PHE A 7 12.13 -1.45 -11.74
N PHE A 8 12.75 -0.43 -12.34
CA PHE A 8 12.13 0.88 -12.56
C PHE A 8 10.83 0.77 -13.36
N TRP A 9 10.81 -0.02 -14.44
CA TRP A 9 9.59 -0.21 -15.24
C TRP A 9 8.47 -0.92 -14.47
N ILE A 10 8.81 -1.91 -13.63
CA ILE A 10 7.82 -2.59 -12.78
C ILE A 10 7.24 -1.61 -11.76
N ALA A 11 8.09 -0.83 -11.10
CA ALA A 11 7.66 0.22 -10.19
C ALA A 11 6.73 1.24 -10.89
N LEU A 12 7.09 1.68 -12.09
CA LEU A 12 6.28 2.62 -12.88
C LEU A 12 4.92 2.03 -13.25
N ILE A 13 4.88 0.80 -13.77
CA ILE A 13 3.62 0.12 -14.12
C ILE A 13 2.73 -0.01 -12.89
N MET A 14 3.31 -0.34 -11.73
CA MET A 14 2.57 -0.48 -10.48
C MET A 14 2.02 0.85 -9.96
N ILE A 15 2.78 1.95 -10.10
CA ILE A 15 2.30 3.31 -9.81
C ILE A 15 1.10 3.65 -10.69
N LEU A 16 1.19 3.39 -12.00
CA LEU A 16 0.10 3.65 -12.94
C LEU A 16 -1.12 2.77 -12.63
N MET A 17 -0.92 1.48 -12.35
CA MET A 17 -1.99 0.59 -11.91
C MET A 17 -2.64 1.06 -10.61
N ALA A 18 -1.88 1.62 -9.67
CA ALA A 18 -2.42 2.16 -8.43
C ALA A 18 -3.40 3.31 -8.70
N ALA A 19 -2.99 4.25 -9.55
CA ALA A 19 -3.84 5.37 -9.95
C ALA A 19 -5.09 4.88 -10.67
N LEU A 20 -4.95 4.01 -11.67
CA LEU A 20 -6.07 3.48 -12.46
C LEU A 20 -7.06 2.69 -11.60
N MET A 21 -6.58 1.79 -10.73
CA MET A 21 -7.44 0.99 -9.87
C MET A 21 -8.19 1.86 -8.86
N ARG A 22 -7.54 2.88 -8.30
CA ARG A 22 -8.20 3.81 -7.37
C ARG A 22 -9.25 4.68 -8.05
N LEU A 23 -9.08 5.04 -9.31
CA LEU A 23 -10.08 5.78 -10.09
C LEU A 23 -11.24 4.88 -10.52
N TRP A 24 -10.95 3.67 -10.99
CA TRP A 24 -11.94 2.78 -11.60
C TRP A 24 -12.77 2.02 -10.57
N ILE A 25 -12.16 1.62 -9.45
CA ILE A 25 -12.78 0.75 -8.43
C ILE A 25 -13.21 1.56 -7.20
N TYR A 26 -13.24 2.89 -7.28
CA TYR A 26 -13.79 3.72 -6.20
C TYR A 26 -15.28 3.38 -5.95
N PRO A 27 -15.73 3.20 -4.69
CA PRO A 27 -15.03 3.38 -3.40
C PRO A 27 -14.49 2.07 -2.78
N ALA A 28 -14.40 0.97 -3.54
CA ALA A 28 -14.14 -0.35 -3.00
C ALA A 28 -12.71 -0.58 -2.47
N ASN A 29 -11.82 0.42 -2.43
CA ASN A 29 -10.48 0.34 -1.79
C ASN A 29 -9.58 -0.81 -2.28
N PHE A 30 -9.78 -1.29 -3.52
CA PHE A 30 -8.91 -2.30 -4.12
C PHE A 30 -7.69 -1.62 -4.77
N SER A 31 -6.57 -1.57 -4.04
CA SER A 31 -5.39 -0.79 -4.44
C SER A 31 -4.07 -1.49 -4.11
N PRO A 32 -3.03 -1.40 -4.97
CA PRO A 32 -1.72 -2.00 -4.73
C PRO A 32 -0.85 -1.25 -3.72
N VAL A 33 -1.29 -0.10 -3.18
CA VAL A 33 -0.41 0.83 -2.44
C VAL A 33 0.20 0.22 -1.17
N ILE A 34 -0.55 -0.61 -0.42
CA ILE A 34 -0.02 -1.32 0.76
C ILE A 34 1.02 -2.37 0.33
N ALA A 35 0.75 -3.12 -0.75
CA ALA A 35 1.69 -4.11 -1.28
C ALA A 35 2.99 -3.44 -1.76
N MET A 36 2.89 -2.25 -2.37
CA MET A 36 4.05 -1.44 -2.75
C MET A 36 4.85 -0.97 -1.54
N ALA A 37 4.20 -0.61 -0.42
CA ALA A 37 4.89 -0.25 0.81
C ALA A 37 5.65 -1.44 1.40
N LEU A 38 5.02 -2.62 1.46
CA LEU A 38 5.67 -3.85 1.89
C LEU A 38 6.86 -4.23 1.00
N PHE A 39 6.66 -4.19 -0.31
CA PHE A 39 7.70 -4.49 -1.28
C PHE A 39 8.84 -3.48 -1.23
N GLY A 40 8.51 -2.20 -1.13
CA GLY A 40 9.42 -1.09 -0.93
C GLY A 40 10.38 -1.34 0.23
N GLY A 41 9.82 -1.62 1.41
CA GLY A 41 10.63 -1.88 2.60
C GLY A 41 11.38 -3.20 2.58
N ALA A 42 10.81 -4.26 2.01
CA ALA A 42 11.44 -5.57 2.03
C ALA A 42 12.56 -5.76 0.97
N VAL A 43 12.49 -5.06 -0.17
CA VAL A 43 13.36 -5.32 -1.33
C VAL A 43 14.43 -4.27 -1.54
N PHE A 44 14.12 -2.98 -1.34
CA PHE A 44 15.09 -1.93 -1.64
C PHE A 44 16.11 -1.76 -0.52
N LYS A 45 17.38 -1.72 -0.89
CA LYS A 45 18.47 -1.36 0.03
C LYS A 45 18.50 0.14 0.33
N ASP A 46 18.18 0.97 -0.67
CA ASP A 46 18.08 2.41 -0.48
C ASP A 46 16.74 2.75 0.17
N LYS A 47 16.79 3.23 1.41
CA LYS A 47 15.61 3.63 2.18
C LYS A 47 14.82 4.73 1.48
N LYS A 48 15.48 5.64 0.75
CA LYS A 48 14.76 6.70 0.01
C LYS A 48 13.85 6.10 -1.04
N MET A 49 14.35 5.12 -1.80
CA MET A 49 13.56 4.43 -2.82
C MET A 49 12.46 3.55 -2.21
N ALA A 50 12.71 2.95 -1.05
CA ALA A 50 11.70 2.17 -0.33
C ALA A 50 10.45 2.99 0.01
N PHE A 51 10.62 4.24 0.45
CA PHE A 51 9.51 5.16 0.75
C PHE A 51 8.95 5.84 -0.50
N LEU A 52 9.80 6.19 -1.46
CA LEU A 52 9.38 6.91 -2.66
C LEU A 52 8.32 6.11 -3.44
N LEU A 53 8.51 4.79 -3.55
CA LEU A 53 7.60 3.93 -4.32
C LEU A 53 6.13 4.03 -3.86
N PRO A 54 5.77 3.68 -2.59
CA PRO A 54 4.38 3.75 -2.15
C PRO A 54 3.85 5.18 -2.03
N LEU A 55 4.67 6.14 -1.58
CA LEU A 55 4.21 7.52 -1.33
C LEU A 55 3.96 8.26 -2.64
N LEU A 56 4.84 8.11 -3.63
CA LEU A 56 4.64 8.71 -4.94
C LEU A 56 3.42 8.10 -5.65
N ALA A 57 3.21 6.78 -5.51
CA ALA A 57 2.03 6.13 -6.05
C ALA A 57 0.73 6.67 -5.43
N MET A 58 0.71 6.84 -4.10
CA MET A 58 -0.43 7.43 -3.41
C MET A 58 -0.68 8.85 -3.90
N PHE A 59 0.35 9.70 -3.91
CA PHE A 59 0.28 11.08 -4.37
C PHE A 59 -0.25 11.24 -5.79
N ILE A 60 0.28 10.49 -6.74
CA ILE A 60 -0.20 10.54 -8.13
C ILE A 60 -1.65 10.09 -8.22
N SER A 61 -2.04 9.05 -7.46
CA SER A 61 -3.41 8.58 -7.45
C SER A 61 -4.36 9.63 -6.87
N ASP A 62 -3.98 10.30 -5.79
CA ASP A 62 -4.80 11.33 -5.15
C ASP A 62 -4.93 12.56 -6.06
N ALA A 63 -3.83 12.99 -6.69
CA ALA A 63 -3.87 14.07 -7.69
C ALA A 63 -4.77 13.73 -8.87
N ALA A 64 -4.76 12.47 -9.33
CA ALA A 64 -5.66 12.03 -10.39
C ALA A 64 -7.13 12.00 -9.94
N MET A 65 -7.41 11.59 -8.70
CA MET A 65 -8.77 11.63 -8.14
C MET A 65 -9.28 13.08 -8.03
N GLU A 66 -8.44 13.99 -7.52
CA GLU A 66 -8.76 15.42 -7.42
C GLU A 66 -9.03 16.02 -8.80
N TYR A 67 -8.16 15.76 -9.77
CA TYR A 67 -8.28 16.28 -11.13
C TYR A 67 -9.50 15.71 -11.87
N SER A 68 -9.80 14.43 -11.69
CA SER A 68 -10.95 13.77 -12.33
C SER A 68 -12.30 14.13 -11.71
N GLY A 69 -12.30 14.67 -10.48
CA GLY A 69 -13.51 14.98 -9.74
C GLY A 69 -14.29 13.76 -9.23
N ILE A 70 -13.73 12.54 -9.35
CA ILE A 70 -14.39 11.30 -8.91
C ILE A 70 -14.55 11.27 -7.38
N ALA A 71 -13.52 11.73 -6.66
CA ALA A 71 -13.59 11.96 -5.22
C ALA A 71 -12.53 12.99 -4.81
N THR A 72 -12.66 13.54 -3.60
CA THR A 72 -11.63 14.40 -3.01
C THR A 72 -10.34 13.61 -2.83
N GLY A 73 -9.34 13.95 -3.63
CA GLY A 73 -8.01 13.34 -3.54
C GLY A 73 -7.25 13.87 -2.34
N PHE A 74 -7.34 15.17 -2.06
CA PHE A 74 -6.64 15.82 -0.95
C PHE A 74 -7.63 16.38 0.08
N TRP A 75 -7.92 15.57 1.12
CA TRP A 75 -8.95 15.88 2.12
C TRP A 75 -8.38 16.31 3.50
N GLY A 76 -7.17 16.87 3.52
CA GLY A 76 -6.58 17.49 4.72
C GLY A 76 -5.81 16.53 5.64
N TRP A 77 -5.96 16.68 6.96
CA TRP A 77 -5.12 15.98 7.95
C TRP A 77 -5.24 14.45 7.92
N GLY A 78 -6.43 13.94 7.62
CA GLY A 78 -6.61 12.49 7.51
C GLY A 78 -5.86 11.90 6.30
N GLN A 79 -5.64 12.70 5.26
CA GLN A 79 -4.79 12.32 4.13
C GLN A 79 -3.33 12.19 4.56
N VAL A 80 -2.81 13.19 5.29
CA VAL A 80 -1.43 13.15 5.82
C VAL A 80 -1.21 11.91 6.68
N ALA A 81 -2.17 11.58 7.54
CA ALA A 81 -2.13 10.36 8.33
C ALA A 81 -2.10 9.09 7.46
N GLY A 82 -2.84 9.04 6.34
CA GLY A 82 -2.75 7.96 5.36
C GLY A 82 -1.32 7.75 4.81
N TYR A 83 -0.62 8.82 4.49
CA TYR A 83 0.76 8.78 4.00
C TYR A 83 1.70 8.30 5.12
N CYS A 84 1.51 8.78 6.35
CA CYS A 84 2.25 8.31 7.51
C CYS A 84 2.05 6.81 7.76
N ILE A 85 0.82 6.30 7.64
CA ILE A 85 0.52 4.87 7.79
C ILE A 85 1.28 4.05 6.75
N LEU A 86 1.32 4.48 5.49
CA LEU A 86 2.13 3.80 4.46
C LEU A 86 3.63 3.84 4.76
N GLY A 87 4.12 4.97 5.28
CA GLY A 87 5.49 5.08 5.78
C GLY A 87 5.76 4.06 6.89
N LEU A 88 4.86 3.93 7.86
CA LEU A 88 4.97 2.95 8.94
C LEU A 88 4.95 1.51 8.41
N ILE A 89 4.08 1.19 7.46
CA ILE A 89 4.06 -0.14 6.82
C ILE A 89 5.39 -0.43 6.10
N THR A 90 5.95 0.58 5.42
CA THR A 90 7.28 0.48 4.79
C THR A 90 8.36 0.21 5.83
N ILE A 91 8.32 0.90 6.98
CA ILE A 91 9.26 0.69 8.10
C ILE A 91 9.11 -0.72 8.68
N LEU A 92 7.87 -1.18 8.91
CA LEU A 92 7.60 -2.53 9.39
C LEU A 92 8.21 -3.57 8.43
N ALA A 93 8.12 -3.34 7.12
CA ALA A 93 8.69 -4.24 6.12
C ALA A 93 10.22 -4.32 6.12
N PHE A 94 10.95 -3.33 6.68
CA PHE A 94 12.41 -3.46 6.88
C PHE A 94 12.79 -4.62 7.80
N SER A 95 11.87 -5.06 8.67
CA SER A 95 12.10 -6.21 9.55
C SER A 95 11.98 -7.57 8.85
N MET A 96 11.54 -7.61 7.58
CA MET A 96 11.37 -8.84 6.81
C MET A 96 12.73 -9.43 6.41
N LYS A 97 13.32 -10.24 7.30
CA LYS A 97 14.68 -10.79 7.10
C LYS A 97 14.81 -11.73 5.90
N LYS A 98 13.74 -12.43 5.51
CA LYS A 98 13.72 -13.40 4.41
C LYS A 98 12.47 -13.20 3.57
N ILE A 99 12.64 -13.07 2.27
CA ILE A 99 11.53 -13.02 1.31
C ILE A 99 11.18 -14.45 0.92
N ASN A 100 10.10 -14.97 1.48
CA ASN A 100 9.50 -16.26 1.15
C ASN A 100 7.97 -16.16 1.27
N VAL A 101 7.24 -17.13 0.73
CA VAL A 101 5.77 -17.10 0.68
C VAL A 101 5.16 -16.90 2.06
N LYS A 102 5.64 -17.61 3.08
CA LYS A 102 5.14 -17.50 4.46
C LYS A 102 5.28 -16.07 5.00
N ASN A 103 6.45 -15.48 4.87
CA ASN A 103 6.71 -14.12 5.37
C ASN A 103 5.92 -13.08 4.57
N VAL A 104 5.83 -13.21 3.25
CA VAL A 104 5.03 -12.29 2.42
C VAL A 104 3.56 -12.33 2.82
N LEU A 105 2.97 -13.52 3.03
CA LEU A 105 1.59 -13.65 3.49
C LEU A 105 1.38 -13.06 4.88
N LEU A 106 2.27 -13.35 5.83
CA LEU A 106 2.18 -12.82 7.19
C LEU A 106 2.20 -11.29 7.22
N TYR A 107 3.14 -10.68 6.50
CA TYR A 107 3.26 -9.23 6.42
C TYR A 107 2.11 -8.60 5.64
N ALA A 108 1.61 -9.24 4.57
CA ALA A 108 0.44 -8.76 3.83
C ALA A 108 -0.82 -8.72 4.69
N ILE A 109 -1.10 -9.80 5.43
CA ILE A 109 -2.23 -9.86 6.36
C ILE A 109 -2.05 -8.83 7.48
N GLY A 110 -0.88 -8.81 8.11
CA GLY A 110 -0.56 -7.88 9.19
C GLY A 110 -0.66 -6.41 8.77
N ALA A 111 -0.11 -6.05 7.61
CA ALA A 111 -0.20 -4.69 7.09
C ALA A 111 -1.64 -4.30 6.72
N SER A 112 -2.45 -5.23 6.20
CA SER A 112 -3.86 -4.97 5.88
C SER A 112 -4.66 -4.68 7.15
N LEU A 113 -4.45 -5.47 8.21
CA LEU A 113 -5.08 -5.25 9.53
C LEU A 113 -4.60 -3.95 10.18
N PHE A 114 -3.30 -3.68 10.11
CA PHE A 114 -2.69 -2.46 10.64
C PHE A 114 -3.21 -1.21 9.92
N PHE A 115 -3.26 -1.24 8.59
CA PHE A 115 -3.82 -0.17 7.78
C PHE A 115 -5.29 0.05 8.12
N TYR A 116 -6.09 -1.02 8.18
CA TYR A 116 -7.50 -0.94 8.55
C TYR A 116 -7.70 -0.25 9.90
N MET A 117 -6.97 -0.65 10.93
CA MET A 117 -7.11 -0.08 12.26
C MET A 117 -6.75 1.42 12.27
N LEU A 118 -5.60 1.77 11.70
CA LEU A 118 -5.13 3.16 11.76
C LEU A 118 -5.89 4.09 10.81
N SER A 119 -6.29 3.63 9.63
CA SER A 119 -7.06 4.43 8.68
C SER A 119 -8.46 4.75 9.22
N ASN A 120 -9.17 3.77 9.81
CA ASN A 120 -10.47 4.03 10.43
C ASN A 120 -10.34 4.88 11.70
N ALA A 121 -9.26 4.71 12.48
CA ALA A 121 -8.99 5.59 13.62
C ALA A 121 -8.76 7.03 13.16
N THR A 122 -8.07 7.21 12.03
CA THR A 122 -7.86 8.51 11.40
C THR A 122 -9.18 9.13 10.94
N VAL A 123 -10.07 8.36 10.31
CA VAL A 123 -11.42 8.84 9.94
C VAL A 123 -12.16 9.32 11.18
N TRP A 124 -12.18 8.54 12.27
CA TRP A 124 -12.85 8.94 13.50
C TRP A 124 -12.22 10.18 14.16
N ILE A 125 -10.89 10.30 14.16
CA ILE A 125 -10.18 11.46 14.75
C ILE A 125 -10.40 12.73 13.92
N PHE A 126 -10.33 12.64 12.60
CA PHE A 126 -10.43 13.80 11.70
C PHE A 126 -11.81 13.94 11.05
N ASP A 127 -12.83 13.28 11.59
CA ASP A 127 -14.21 13.35 11.13
C ASP A 127 -14.74 14.80 11.18
N SER A 128 -14.70 15.46 10.03
CA SER A 128 -15.19 16.83 9.80
C SER A 128 -16.70 16.88 9.61
N HIS A 129 -17.34 15.75 9.34
CA HIS A 129 -18.77 15.66 9.04
C HIS A 129 -19.61 15.22 10.25
N GLN A 130 -18.97 15.00 11.41
CA GLN A 130 -19.61 14.54 12.64
C GLN A 130 -20.42 13.25 12.44
N MET A 131 -19.93 12.36 11.56
CA MET A 131 -20.50 11.04 11.31
C MET A 131 -20.49 10.15 12.56
N TYR A 132 -19.50 10.34 13.44
CA TYR A 132 -19.31 9.52 14.63
C TYR A 132 -19.19 10.35 15.90
N ALA A 133 -19.82 9.87 16.97
CA ALA A 133 -19.69 10.47 18.30
C ALA A 133 -18.21 10.47 18.78
N ARG A 134 -17.79 11.52 19.47
CA ARG A 134 -16.43 11.67 20.03
C ARG A 134 -16.28 10.93 21.36
N ASN A 135 -16.66 9.66 21.38
CA ASN A 135 -16.54 8.75 22.51
C ASN A 135 -16.19 7.33 22.04
N TRP A 136 -16.00 6.41 22.99
CA TRP A 136 -15.64 5.02 22.69
C TRP A 136 -16.67 4.33 21.77
N GLN A 137 -17.96 4.59 21.96
CA GLN A 137 -19.00 4.00 21.13
C GLN A 137 -18.89 4.46 19.67
N GLY A 138 -18.63 5.75 19.43
CA GLY A 138 -18.42 6.28 18.08
C GLY A 138 -17.19 5.70 17.40
N PHE A 139 -16.11 5.47 18.16
CA PHE A 139 -14.93 4.78 17.66
C PHE A 139 -15.24 3.34 17.23
N VAL A 140 -15.95 2.58 18.06
CA VAL A 140 -16.39 1.22 17.73
C VAL A 140 -17.30 1.22 16.49
N ASN A 141 -18.24 2.16 16.40
CA ASN A 141 -19.13 2.29 15.24
C ASN A 141 -18.33 2.57 13.95
N CYS A 142 -17.31 3.43 14.02
CA CYS A 142 -16.42 3.69 12.88
C CYS A 142 -15.65 2.44 12.46
N MET A 143 -15.15 1.65 13.41
CA MET A 143 -14.49 0.38 13.11
C MET A 143 -15.46 -0.60 12.44
N VAL A 144 -16.66 -0.78 12.98
CA VAL A 144 -17.66 -1.69 12.39
C VAL A 144 -18.03 -1.28 10.97
N ALA A 145 -18.21 0.02 10.71
CA ALA A 145 -18.46 0.56 9.37
C ALA A 145 -17.29 0.31 8.41
N GLY A 146 -16.07 0.16 8.94
CA GLY A 146 -14.86 -0.16 8.20
C GLY A 146 -14.79 -1.61 7.67
N ILE A 147 -15.51 -2.56 8.30
CA ILE A 147 -15.34 -4.00 8.04
C ILE A 147 -15.48 -4.38 6.55
N PRO A 148 -16.43 -3.83 5.77
CA PRO A 148 -16.53 -4.15 4.34
C PRO A 148 -15.25 -3.80 3.56
N PHE A 149 -14.53 -2.74 3.97
CA PHE A 149 -13.33 -2.28 3.27
C PHE A 149 -12.12 -3.17 3.53
N ILE A 150 -11.98 -3.78 4.72
CA ILE A 150 -10.82 -4.63 5.03
C ILE A 150 -10.70 -5.82 4.09
N LYS A 151 -11.85 -6.36 3.65
CA LYS A 151 -11.88 -7.49 2.71
C LYS A 151 -11.16 -7.13 1.41
N ASN A 152 -11.49 -5.97 0.84
CA ASN A 152 -10.88 -5.52 -0.43
C ASN A 152 -9.43 -5.12 -0.24
N THR A 153 -9.11 -4.44 0.86
CA THR A 153 -7.72 -4.10 1.23
C THR A 153 -6.86 -5.35 1.35
N LEU A 154 -7.35 -6.39 2.04
CA LEU A 154 -6.64 -7.64 2.22
C LEU A 154 -6.45 -8.39 0.90
N MET A 155 -7.52 -8.53 0.12
CA MET A 155 -7.46 -9.19 -1.19
C MET A 155 -6.48 -8.48 -2.14
N ALA A 156 -6.58 -7.15 -2.25
CA ALA A 156 -5.66 -6.35 -3.05
C ALA A 156 -4.22 -6.54 -2.58
N THR A 157 -3.98 -6.41 -1.27
CA THR A 157 -2.62 -6.54 -0.71
C THR A 157 -2.03 -7.91 -0.99
N LEU A 158 -2.81 -8.99 -0.85
CA LEU A 158 -2.37 -10.36 -1.16
C LEU A 158 -2.06 -10.54 -2.65
N VAL A 159 -2.98 -10.14 -3.53
CA VAL A 159 -2.82 -10.28 -4.99
C VAL A 159 -1.59 -9.51 -5.46
N PHE A 160 -1.49 -8.24 -5.10
CA PHE A 160 -0.39 -7.38 -5.55
C PHE A 160 0.94 -7.74 -4.88
N SER A 161 0.94 -8.24 -3.64
CA SER A 161 2.15 -8.81 -3.04
C SER A 161 2.61 -10.05 -3.80
N GLY A 162 1.68 -10.93 -4.18
CA GLY A 162 1.98 -12.09 -5.03
C GLY A 162 2.64 -11.69 -6.34
N VAL A 163 2.07 -10.69 -7.03
CA VAL A 163 2.63 -10.16 -8.30
C VAL A 163 4.01 -9.54 -8.08
N LEU A 164 4.17 -8.66 -7.09
CA LEU A 164 5.42 -7.93 -6.84
C LEU A 164 6.55 -8.85 -6.39
N PHE A 165 6.32 -9.62 -5.32
CA PHE A 165 7.35 -10.51 -4.76
C PHE A 165 7.59 -11.72 -5.67
N GLY A 166 6.56 -12.25 -6.33
CA GLY A 166 6.69 -13.33 -7.32
C GLY A 166 7.46 -12.88 -8.56
N GLY A 167 7.12 -11.71 -9.11
CA GLY A 167 7.85 -11.10 -10.21
C GLY A 167 9.31 -10.83 -9.86
N TYR A 168 9.58 -10.31 -8.66
CA TYR A 168 10.93 -10.13 -8.14
C TYR A 168 11.69 -11.45 -8.00
N ALA A 169 11.04 -12.52 -7.52
CA ALA A 169 11.67 -13.83 -7.39
C ALA A 169 12.04 -14.44 -8.77
N LEU A 170 11.14 -14.35 -9.75
CA LEU A 170 11.37 -14.84 -11.12
C LEU A 170 12.48 -14.07 -11.84
N LEU A 171 12.50 -12.74 -11.67
CA LEU A 171 13.57 -11.92 -12.24
C LEU A 171 14.88 -12.11 -11.49
N SER A 172 14.85 -12.37 -10.19
CA SER A 172 16.09 -12.66 -9.46
C SER A 172 16.66 -14.02 -9.84
N SER A 173 15.84 -15.07 -9.97
CA SER A 173 16.28 -16.43 -10.24
C SER A 173 16.84 -16.64 -11.66
N LYS A 174 16.23 -16.02 -12.68
CA LYS A 174 16.74 -16.08 -14.06
C LYS A 174 18.11 -15.44 -14.27
N PHE A 175 18.60 -14.65 -13.32
CA PHE A 175 19.90 -14.00 -13.38
C PHE A 175 20.90 -14.51 -12.33
N THR A 176 20.54 -15.50 -11.51
CA THR A 176 21.49 -16.23 -10.64
C THR A 176 22.08 -17.47 -11.33
N SER A 177 21.66 -17.81 -12.57
CA SER A 177 22.18 -18.95 -13.33
C SER A 177 23.47 -18.66 -14.12
N VAL A 178 24.25 -17.65 -13.71
CA VAL A 178 25.63 -17.48 -14.17
C VAL A 178 26.53 -17.40 -12.95
N GLN A 179 26.82 -18.56 -12.35
CA GLN A 179 28.12 -18.75 -11.75
C GLN A 179 29.01 -19.39 -12.83
N PRO A 180 30.11 -18.74 -13.25
CA PRO A 180 31.13 -19.43 -14.01
C PRO A 180 31.79 -20.48 -13.10
N VAL A 181 32.18 -21.59 -13.75
CA VAL A 181 32.93 -22.73 -13.21
C VAL A 181 34.12 -22.30 -12.35
#